data_AF-A0A949M0K4-F1
#
_entry.id   AF-A0A949M0K4-F1
#
_cell.length_a   1.000
_cell.length_b   1.000
_cell.length_c   1.000
_cell.angle_alpha   90.00
_cell.angle_beta   90.00
_cell.angle_gamma   90.00
#
_symmetry.space_group_name_H-M   'P 1'
#
loop_
_entity.id
_entity.type
_entity.pdbx_description
1 polymer ?
#
loop_
_entity_poly.entity_id
_entity_poly.type
_entity_poly.pdbx_seq_one_letter_code
_entity_poly.pdbx_strand_id
1 'polypeptide(L)'
;MNRRVAPHAVLIAAVGLVALIAGIVGVWRLRAPLGDAPPPTARPATRVPAVPTPPVVTPRPTPMATARPVPTATVPASARRFDDQRLNYAPGVSPGALQAWLDRQPGTLGQLTLSVGGRRHTFAEVLIGQTSYYSVNPHLVLALLELQGALLSDPAPTADQFTWAAGYRGEAGNRAGLQAQVRWAVRQILHARRDYPAYAPLTYADGSEAPPPAGLTLAEYALARLLAPTTTPDALGGRMARLVDVYASWFGDPRSAPDDWPAPAAPFLVRPTDRVYPVTSFFDHNGPFLTRNRSEGIHTYWGRTETNIAFAYNGHDGWDYAASPPAPALAAAAGEVYFAGNADDGCATGAVIVDHENGYRTLYWHLERIDVAIGDRVAAGDPVGIIGNTGCSLGPHLHFGVQYLGRNVDPYGWCGADADPWAMHPAGAASRWLWSDRPSPCDAPPADARVLDESRGGFLTDSTWREAPTGVGGTARFAASRRSTALDAPWKPRPATLPAAAAWRLAIDAPARYQVSVYIPYALSDLGDARQLRFVVHHADGISEVLIDGMVYANEWAPLGSYTFDDAVLITIAGIAEAADLTVWADAVMLRPAPAGAAPGSAGPAGRPLQAQEAKS
;
A
#
# COMPACT_ATOMS: atom_id res chain seq x y z
N MET A 1 -37.07 -57.93 -15.65
CA MET A 1 -37.83 -57.82 -14.38
C MET A 1 -38.23 -56.37 -14.14
N ASN A 2 -39.24 -56.15 -13.29
CA ASN A 2 -39.76 -54.83 -12.85
C ASN A 2 -38.73 -54.00 -12.05
N ARG A 3 -38.88 -52.69 -11.80
CA ARG A 3 -39.56 -51.54 -12.46
C ARG A 3 -39.06 -50.27 -11.71
N ARG A 4 -39.09 -49.08 -12.33
CA ARG A 4 -39.08 -47.80 -11.59
C ARG A 4 -40.49 -47.45 -11.12
N VAL A 5 -40.66 -46.96 -9.89
CA VAL A 5 -41.72 -46.00 -9.47
C VAL A 5 -41.14 -45.12 -8.35
N ALA A 6 -41.68 -43.91 -8.16
CA ALA A 6 -41.30 -42.98 -7.08
C ALA A 6 -42.48 -42.79 -6.07
N PRO A 7 -42.74 -41.64 -5.40
CA PRO A 7 -43.20 -41.64 -4.00
C PRO A 7 -44.71 -41.37 -3.84
N HIS A 8 -45.20 -41.29 -2.59
CA HIS A 8 -46.18 -40.29 -2.11
C HIS A 8 -46.20 -40.22 -0.56
N ALA A 9 -47.06 -39.38 0.03
CA ALA A 9 -47.00 -38.91 1.44
C ALA A 9 -48.31 -39.19 2.25
N VAL A 10 -48.61 -38.36 3.27
CA VAL A 10 -49.83 -38.25 4.13
C VAL A 10 -49.85 -39.17 5.38
N LEU A 11 -50.37 -38.83 6.58
CA LEU A 11 -50.58 -37.56 7.37
C LEU A 11 -51.18 -37.93 8.77
N ILE A 12 -51.28 -36.97 9.72
CA ILE A 12 -52.19 -36.92 10.92
C ILE A 12 -51.73 -37.54 12.27
N ALA A 13 -51.51 -36.65 13.27
CA ALA A 13 -51.94 -36.55 14.70
C ALA A 13 -52.21 -37.81 15.61
N ALA A 14 -52.31 -37.76 16.96
CA ALA A 14 -52.46 -36.63 17.91
C ALA A 14 -52.07 -36.94 19.40
N VAL A 15 -51.65 -35.90 20.15
CA VAL A 15 -51.88 -35.58 21.60
C VAL A 15 -51.52 -36.54 22.77
N GLY A 16 -50.68 -36.02 23.70
CA GLY A 16 -50.80 -36.17 25.19
C GLY A 16 -49.84 -37.14 25.93
N LEU A 17 -49.48 -36.96 27.23
CA LEU A 17 -49.54 -35.78 28.14
C LEU A 17 -48.69 -35.98 29.44
N VAL A 18 -47.88 -34.97 29.85
CA VAL A 18 -47.33 -34.66 31.22
C VAL A 18 -46.46 -35.69 32.02
N ALA A 19 -45.19 -35.31 32.27
CA ALA A 19 -44.53 -35.11 33.61
C ALA A 19 -42.98 -34.95 33.43
N LEU A 20 -42.35 -33.79 33.71
CA LEU A 20 -41.70 -33.38 34.99
C LEU A 20 -40.66 -34.43 35.49
N ILE A 21 -39.35 -34.18 35.74
CA ILE A 21 -38.46 -33.05 36.16
C ILE A 21 -37.02 -33.41 35.67
N ALA A 22 -35.94 -32.59 35.58
CA ALA A 22 -35.56 -31.19 35.25
C ALA A 22 -33.99 -31.11 35.44
N GLY A 23 -33.20 -30.12 35.03
CA GLY A 23 -33.41 -28.90 34.24
C GLY A 23 -32.10 -28.45 33.55
N ILE A 24 -32.18 -27.89 32.33
CA ILE A 24 -32.04 -26.45 32.02
C ILE A 24 -30.58 -25.94 31.97
N VAL A 25 -30.07 -25.81 30.74
CA VAL A 25 -29.02 -24.86 30.34
C VAL A 25 -29.72 -23.74 29.55
N GLY A 26 -29.33 -22.48 29.78
CA GLY A 26 -29.93 -21.32 29.10
C GLY A 26 -29.20 -20.92 27.81
N VAL A 27 -29.93 -20.84 26.70
CA VAL A 27 -29.45 -20.25 25.43
C VAL A 27 -30.45 -19.19 24.95
N TRP A 28 -29.91 -18.12 24.35
CA TRP A 28 -30.65 -16.92 23.96
C TRP A 28 -31.69 -17.18 22.85
N ARG A 29 -32.84 -16.48 22.92
CA ARG A 29 -33.75 -16.24 21.80
C ARG A 29 -34.34 -14.83 21.86
N LEU A 30 -34.69 -14.30 20.69
CA LEU A 30 -35.23 -12.95 20.52
C LEU A 30 -36.65 -12.81 21.10
N ARG A 31 -37.03 -11.56 21.41
CA ARG A 31 -38.42 -11.13 21.61
C ARG A 31 -38.82 -10.11 20.54
N ALA A 32 -40.09 -10.17 20.14
CA ALA A 32 -40.78 -9.13 19.37
C ALA A 32 -41.60 -8.22 20.34
N PRO A 33 -42.36 -7.22 19.86
CA PRO A 33 -42.34 -5.87 20.41
C PRO A 33 -43.09 -5.66 21.74
N LEU A 34 -42.73 -4.56 22.41
CA LEU A 34 -43.52 -3.92 23.47
C LEU A 34 -43.89 -2.50 23.02
N GLY A 35 -45.05 -2.03 23.45
CA GLY A 35 -45.67 -0.78 22.99
C GLY A 35 -45.19 0.49 23.69
N ASP A 36 -45.87 1.59 23.38
CA ASP A 36 -45.45 2.96 23.68
C ASP A 36 -45.27 3.28 25.17
N ALA A 37 -44.23 4.07 25.46
CA ALA A 37 -44.00 4.73 26.74
C ALA A 37 -43.77 6.24 26.53
N PRO A 38 -44.33 7.11 27.39
CA PRO A 38 -44.27 8.56 27.19
C PRO A 38 -42.87 9.15 27.47
N PRO A 39 -42.52 10.30 26.86
CA PRO A 39 -41.20 10.91 27.01
C PRO A 39 -40.98 11.54 28.41
N PRO A 40 -39.73 11.57 28.92
CA PRO A 40 -39.40 12.18 30.20
C PRO A 40 -39.48 13.71 30.16
N THR A 41 -39.87 14.33 31.27
CA THR A 41 -40.06 15.77 31.39
C THR A 41 -38.74 16.54 31.61
N ALA A 42 -38.58 17.64 30.88
CA ALA A 42 -37.40 18.51 31.00
C ALA A 42 -37.42 19.34 32.30
N ARG A 43 -36.24 19.55 32.91
CA ARG A 43 -36.03 20.55 33.97
C ARG A 43 -35.59 21.88 33.37
N PRO A 44 -36.03 23.04 33.89
CA PRO A 44 -35.63 24.34 33.36
C PRO A 44 -34.17 24.68 33.71
N ALA A 45 -33.43 25.21 32.74
CA ALA A 45 -32.06 25.69 32.94
C ALA A 45 -32.05 27.10 33.54
N THR A 46 -31.23 27.33 34.55
CA THR A 46 -30.97 28.66 35.14
C THR A 46 -30.10 29.51 34.22
N ARG A 47 -30.48 30.78 34.00
CA ARG A 47 -29.66 31.74 33.27
C ARG A 47 -28.44 32.16 34.10
N VAL A 48 -27.26 31.97 33.54
CA VAL A 48 -26.02 32.67 33.96
C VAL A 48 -25.88 33.92 33.08
N PRO A 49 -25.55 35.10 33.63
CA PRO A 49 -25.39 36.33 32.84
C PRO A 49 -24.16 36.26 31.92
N ALA A 50 -24.24 36.92 30.77
CA ALA A 50 -23.16 36.93 29.79
C ALA A 50 -22.00 37.85 30.22
N VAL A 51 -20.77 37.36 30.08
CA VAL A 51 -19.54 38.15 30.18
C VAL A 51 -19.22 38.71 28.78
N PRO A 52 -18.91 40.01 28.61
CA PRO A 52 -18.59 40.58 27.31
C PRO A 52 -17.25 40.05 26.79
N THR A 53 -17.24 39.51 25.57
CA THR A 53 -16.03 39.02 24.90
C THR A 53 -15.19 40.21 24.39
N PRO A 54 -13.86 40.24 24.63
CA PRO A 54 -12.98 41.22 24.01
C PRO A 54 -12.89 41.01 22.47
N PRO A 55 -12.51 42.03 21.70
CA PRO A 55 -12.43 41.93 20.24
C PRO A 55 -11.39 40.90 19.79
N VAL A 56 -11.73 40.12 18.76
CA VAL A 56 -10.83 39.12 18.18
C VAL A 56 -9.70 39.83 17.43
N VAL A 57 -8.50 39.83 18.03
CA VAL A 57 -7.27 40.15 17.32
C VAL A 57 -6.94 38.98 16.40
N THR A 58 -6.94 39.21 15.09
CA THR A 58 -6.48 38.21 14.12
C THR A 58 -4.97 37.97 14.30
N PRO A 59 -4.53 36.73 14.58
CA PRO A 59 -3.10 36.45 14.68
C PRO A 59 -2.48 36.58 13.29
N ARG A 60 -1.55 37.52 13.13
CA ARG A 60 -0.68 37.58 11.97
C ARG A 60 0.13 36.27 11.93
N PRO A 61 0.21 35.54 10.79
CA PRO A 61 0.97 34.31 10.73
C PRO A 61 2.42 34.60 11.08
N THR A 62 2.89 34.05 12.21
CA THR A 62 4.31 34.02 12.53
C THR A 62 4.94 33.02 11.55
N PRO A 63 5.99 33.38 10.80
CA PRO A 63 6.64 32.43 9.90
C PRO A 63 7.12 31.24 10.75
N MET A 64 6.64 30.04 10.41
CA MET A 64 7.02 28.83 11.11
C MET A 64 8.53 28.68 10.97
N ALA A 65 9.25 28.72 12.09
CA ALA A 65 10.70 28.70 12.08
C ALA A 65 11.17 27.41 11.42
N THR A 66 11.80 27.52 10.26
CA THR A 66 12.32 26.36 9.53
C THR A 66 13.25 25.59 10.45
N ALA A 67 12.89 24.34 10.74
CA ALA A 67 13.69 23.47 11.57
C ALA A 67 15.02 23.24 10.85
N ARG A 68 16.04 24.01 11.25
CA ARG A 68 17.37 23.95 10.64
C ARG A 68 17.86 22.50 10.82
N PRO A 69 18.21 21.78 9.74
CA PRO A 69 18.54 20.36 9.86
C PRO A 69 19.69 20.21 10.86
N VAL A 70 19.42 19.47 11.94
CA VAL A 70 20.47 19.06 12.87
C VAL A 70 21.41 18.17 12.06
N PRO A 71 22.69 18.54 11.88
CA PRO A 71 23.59 17.75 11.06
C PRO A 71 23.74 16.38 11.72
N THR A 72 23.27 15.33 11.05
CA THR A 72 23.37 13.95 11.53
C THR A 72 24.83 13.63 11.73
N ALA A 73 25.26 13.54 13.00
CA ALA A 73 26.65 13.35 13.36
C ALA A 73 27.15 12.04 12.74
N THR A 74 27.93 12.16 11.67
CA THR A 74 28.25 11.05 10.78
C THR A 74 29.29 10.17 11.45
N VAL A 75 28.84 9.19 12.24
CA VAL A 75 29.71 8.23 12.92
C VAL A 75 30.64 7.61 11.88
N PRO A 76 31.98 7.80 11.99
CA PRO A 76 32.92 7.30 11.00
C PRO A 76 32.74 5.80 10.80
N ALA A 77 32.84 5.34 9.55
CA ALA A 77 32.60 3.92 9.22
C ALA A 77 33.45 2.96 10.06
N SER A 78 34.67 3.37 10.42
CA SER A 78 35.61 2.64 11.29
C SER A 78 35.18 2.50 12.76
N ALA A 79 34.03 3.05 13.16
CA ALA A 79 33.49 2.97 14.52
C ALA A 79 32.13 2.23 14.61
N ARG A 80 31.53 1.84 13.47
CA ARG A 80 30.24 1.13 13.42
C ARG A 80 30.38 -0.33 13.86
N ARG A 81 29.42 -0.84 14.63
CA ARG A 81 29.35 -2.27 15.00
C ARG A 81 28.54 -3.12 14.01
N PHE A 82 27.63 -2.50 13.27
CA PHE A 82 26.79 -3.15 12.25
C PHE A 82 26.37 -2.08 11.23
N ASP A 83 26.33 -2.37 9.94
CA ASP A 83 25.92 -1.40 8.92
C ASP A 83 24.40 -1.36 8.69
N ASP A 84 23.85 -0.15 8.58
CA ASP A 84 22.42 0.12 8.44
C ASP A 84 21.77 -0.53 7.22
N GLN A 85 22.51 -0.75 6.13
CA GLN A 85 21.97 -1.39 4.93
C GLN A 85 21.70 -2.89 5.16
N ARG A 86 22.59 -3.55 5.91
CA ARG A 86 22.50 -4.98 6.25
C ARG A 86 21.39 -5.30 7.24
N LEU A 87 20.70 -4.29 7.80
CA LEU A 87 19.51 -4.50 8.64
C LEU A 87 18.32 -5.06 7.83
N ASN A 88 18.22 -4.69 6.55
CA ASN A 88 17.02 -4.88 5.75
C ASN A 88 17.18 -5.93 4.63
N TYR A 89 18.39 -6.14 4.12
CA TYR A 89 18.65 -6.99 2.95
C TYR A 89 19.87 -7.90 3.12
N ALA A 90 19.82 -9.05 2.45
CA ALA A 90 20.95 -9.94 2.19
C ALA A 90 20.80 -10.52 0.77
N PRO A 91 21.83 -10.41 -0.09
CA PRO A 91 21.76 -10.95 -1.45
C PRO A 91 21.77 -12.48 -1.46
N GLY A 92 21.09 -13.09 -2.43
CA GLY A 92 21.10 -14.55 -2.66
C GLY A 92 20.31 -15.42 -1.67
N VAL A 93 19.63 -14.84 -0.67
CA VAL A 93 18.93 -15.58 0.39
C VAL A 93 17.48 -15.90 -0.01
N SER A 94 17.27 -16.73 -1.04
CA SER A 94 15.94 -17.31 -1.33
C SER A 94 15.55 -18.39 -0.30
N PRO A 95 14.27 -18.75 -0.13
CA PRO A 95 13.87 -19.82 0.79
C PRO A 95 14.57 -21.15 0.51
N GLY A 96 14.75 -21.52 -0.76
CA GLY A 96 15.48 -22.73 -1.16
C GLY A 96 16.97 -22.67 -0.83
N ALA A 97 17.62 -21.52 -1.06
CA ALA A 97 19.02 -21.33 -0.70
C ALA A 97 19.24 -21.36 0.83
N LEU A 98 18.34 -20.73 1.58
CA LEU A 98 18.33 -20.72 3.04
C LEU A 98 18.04 -22.12 3.62
N GLN A 99 17.05 -22.85 3.09
CA GLN A 99 16.76 -24.21 3.51
C GLN A 99 17.96 -25.12 3.29
N ALA A 100 18.53 -25.12 2.09
CA ALA A 100 19.73 -25.90 1.78
C ALA A 100 20.95 -25.49 2.64
N TRP A 101 21.01 -24.23 3.11
CA TRP A 101 22.01 -23.79 4.08
C TRP A 101 21.72 -24.32 5.49
N LEU A 102 20.46 -24.29 5.96
CA LEU A 102 20.05 -24.84 7.26
C LEU A 102 20.28 -26.36 7.33
N ASP A 103 20.01 -27.09 6.26
CA ASP A 103 20.20 -28.55 6.16
C ASP A 103 21.68 -28.99 6.27
N ARG A 104 22.63 -28.05 6.20
CA ARG A 104 24.08 -28.31 6.40
C ARG A 104 24.56 -27.98 7.81
N GLN A 105 23.73 -27.38 8.66
CA GLN A 105 24.10 -27.02 10.02
C GLN A 105 23.78 -28.19 10.98
N PRO A 106 24.49 -28.32 12.12
CA PRO A 106 24.18 -29.36 13.10
C PRO A 106 22.83 -29.12 13.79
N GLY A 107 22.37 -27.87 13.87
CA GLY A 107 21.10 -27.49 14.48
C GLY A 107 19.85 -27.93 13.73
N THR A 108 18.80 -28.26 14.48
CA THR A 108 17.59 -28.91 13.93
C THR A 108 16.64 -27.99 13.16
N LEU A 109 16.94 -26.69 13.01
CA LEU A 109 16.07 -25.71 12.35
C LEU A 109 15.69 -26.10 10.90
N GLY A 110 16.61 -26.68 10.12
CA GLY A 110 16.30 -27.16 8.75
C GLY A 110 15.27 -28.29 8.72
N GLN A 111 15.22 -29.11 9.77
CA GLN A 111 14.31 -30.26 9.87
C GLN A 111 12.90 -29.87 10.34
N LEU A 112 12.69 -28.62 10.78
CA LEU A 112 11.40 -28.16 11.28
C LEU A 112 10.40 -27.92 10.14
N THR A 113 9.20 -28.48 10.30
CA THR A 113 8.02 -28.05 9.54
C THR A 113 6.99 -27.42 10.47
N LEU A 114 6.41 -26.32 10.01
CA LEU A 114 5.46 -25.48 10.74
C LEU A 114 4.14 -25.41 9.96
N SER A 115 3.01 -25.44 10.66
CA SER A 115 1.69 -25.26 10.04
C SER A 115 1.29 -23.79 10.07
N VAL A 116 1.08 -23.18 8.90
CA VAL A 116 0.67 -21.77 8.76
C VAL A 116 -0.44 -21.65 7.71
N GLY A 117 -1.60 -21.13 8.12
CA GLY A 117 -2.79 -21.00 7.26
C GLY A 117 -3.21 -22.32 6.59
N GLY A 118 -3.23 -23.42 7.34
CA GLY A 118 -3.62 -24.75 6.85
C GLY A 118 -2.58 -25.49 5.99
N ARG A 119 -1.48 -24.86 5.59
CA ARG A 119 -0.37 -25.48 4.85
C ARG A 119 0.81 -25.78 5.79
N ARG A 120 1.60 -26.81 5.44
CA ARG A 120 2.93 -27.05 6.04
C ARG A 120 3.99 -26.27 5.26
N HIS A 121 4.91 -25.64 5.99
CA HIS A 121 6.03 -24.85 5.50
C HIS A 121 7.30 -25.24 6.27
N THR A 122 8.46 -25.20 5.64
CA THR A 122 9.77 -25.27 6.29
C THR A 122 9.99 -24.06 7.21
N PHE A 123 10.97 -24.15 8.12
CA PHE A 123 11.39 -22.95 8.87
C PHE A 123 11.94 -21.84 7.96
N ALA A 124 12.63 -22.18 6.86
CA ALA A 124 13.13 -21.20 5.90
C ALA A 124 12.00 -20.38 5.27
N GLU A 125 10.94 -21.02 4.78
CA GLU A 125 9.78 -20.34 4.18
C GLU A 125 9.06 -19.43 5.18
N VAL A 126 8.87 -19.89 6.43
CA VAL A 126 8.24 -19.08 7.49
C VAL A 126 9.11 -17.88 7.87
N LEU A 127 10.42 -18.07 8.00
CA LEU A 127 11.34 -16.98 8.32
C LEU A 127 11.35 -15.93 7.21
N ILE A 128 11.51 -16.34 5.94
CA ILE A 128 11.51 -15.43 4.80
C ILE A 128 10.17 -14.68 4.69
N GLY A 129 9.03 -15.36 4.84
CA GLY A 129 7.72 -14.70 4.82
C GLY A 129 7.56 -13.64 5.92
N GLN A 130 7.98 -13.95 7.15
CA GLN A 130 7.88 -13.01 8.28
C GLN A 130 8.88 -11.84 8.17
N THR A 131 10.11 -12.07 7.71
CA THR A 131 11.11 -10.99 7.62
C THR A 131 10.87 -10.09 6.43
N SER A 132 10.41 -10.62 5.29
CA SER A 132 10.22 -9.85 4.06
C SER A 132 9.06 -8.87 4.16
N TYR A 133 7.95 -9.24 4.79
CA TYR A 133 6.83 -8.32 5.05
C TYR A 133 7.30 -7.05 5.76
N TYR A 134 8.14 -7.21 6.78
CA TYR A 134 8.68 -6.10 7.55
C TYR A 134 10.07 -5.65 7.09
N SER A 135 10.49 -5.87 5.84
CA SER A 135 11.77 -5.32 5.32
C SER A 135 12.99 -5.69 6.19
N VAL A 136 13.14 -6.95 6.63
CA VAL A 136 14.21 -7.41 7.55
C VAL A 136 15.14 -8.44 6.90
N ASN A 137 16.45 -8.33 7.18
CA ASN A 137 17.44 -9.35 6.84
C ASN A 137 17.26 -10.63 7.71
N PRO A 138 16.98 -11.80 7.12
CA PRO A 138 16.77 -13.04 7.88
C PRO A 138 18.02 -13.51 8.66
N HIS A 139 19.23 -13.21 8.19
CA HIS A 139 20.48 -13.57 8.89
C HIS A 139 20.58 -12.92 10.28
N LEU A 140 20.03 -11.71 10.46
CA LEU A 140 20.02 -11.05 11.77
C LEU A 140 19.11 -11.79 12.78
N VAL A 141 17.99 -12.34 12.31
CA VAL A 141 17.13 -13.19 13.14
C VAL A 141 17.86 -14.49 13.49
N LEU A 142 18.48 -15.16 12.52
CA LEU A 142 19.23 -16.40 12.76
C LEU A 142 20.37 -16.20 13.77
N ALA A 143 21.12 -15.10 13.68
CA ALA A 143 22.17 -14.75 14.64
C ALA A 143 21.61 -14.52 16.07
N LEU A 144 20.39 -13.98 16.20
CA LEU A 144 19.73 -13.84 17.50
C LEU A 144 19.25 -15.19 18.06
N LEU A 145 18.69 -16.07 17.21
CA LEU A 145 18.25 -17.41 17.61
C LEU A 145 19.44 -18.28 18.06
N GLU A 146 20.59 -18.12 17.43
CA GLU A 146 21.84 -18.76 17.85
C GLU A 146 22.37 -18.16 19.16
N LEU A 147 22.44 -16.83 19.28
CA LEU A 147 22.95 -16.17 20.50
C LEU A 147 22.16 -16.53 21.76
N GLN A 148 20.84 -16.70 21.64
CA GLN A 148 19.93 -16.88 22.78
C GLN A 148 19.52 -18.34 23.00
N GLY A 149 19.45 -19.15 21.93
CA GLY A 149 18.95 -20.53 21.96
C GLY A 149 19.87 -21.60 21.36
N ALA A 150 21.03 -21.23 20.80
CA ALA A 150 21.98 -22.12 20.11
C ALA A 150 21.36 -22.93 18.95
N LEU A 151 20.30 -22.41 18.30
CA LEU A 151 19.48 -23.20 17.37
C LEU A 151 20.14 -23.51 16.01
N LEU A 152 21.33 -22.96 15.72
CA LEU A 152 22.16 -23.35 14.56
C LEU A 152 23.25 -24.36 14.94
N SER A 153 23.81 -24.28 16.16
CA SER A 153 24.93 -25.11 16.61
C SER A 153 24.53 -26.36 17.41
N ASP A 154 23.43 -26.33 18.15
CA ASP A 154 22.98 -27.43 19.03
C ASP A 154 22.16 -28.47 18.24
N PRO A 155 22.61 -29.73 18.11
CA PRO A 155 21.87 -30.79 17.41
C PRO A 155 20.72 -31.40 18.22
N ALA A 156 20.55 -31.06 19.50
CA ALA A 156 19.50 -31.57 20.37
C ALA A 156 18.86 -30.48 21.26
N PRO A 157 18.40 -29.34 20.69
CA PRO A 157 17.97 -28.19 21.45
C PRO A 157 16.70 -28.49 22.26
N THR A 158 16.70 -28.04 23.50
CA THR A 158 15.61 -28.31 24.46
C THR A 158 14.30 -27.60 24.09
N ALA A 159 13.20 -28.09 24.65
CA ALA A 159 11.90 -27.43 24.54
C ALA A 159 11.92 -25.98 25.05
N ASP A 160 12.74 -25.65 26.06
CA ASP A 160 12.87 -24.28 26.59
C ASP A 160 13.63 -23.36 25.61
N GLN A 161 14.70 -23.86 24.95
CA GLN A 161 15.37 -23.16 23.84
C GLN A 161 14.40 -22.84 22.69
N PHE A 162 13.53 -23.78 22.29
CA PHE A 162 12.50 -23.50 21.28
C PHE A 162 11.37 -22.59 21.75
N THR A 163 11.03 -22.64 23.05
CA THR A 163 9.97 -21.79 23.61
C THR A 163 10.44 -20.33 23.70
N TRP A 164 11.73 -20.10 23.99
CA TRP A 164 12.31 -18.79 24.22
C TRP A 164 13.47 -18.49 23.28
N ALA A 165 13.29 -18.87 22.00
CA ALA A 165 14.32 -18.87 20.97
C ALA A 165 15.00 -17.51 20.72
N ALA A 166 14.32 -16.38 20.97
CA ALA A 166 14.92 -15.04 20.88
C ALA A 166 15.24 -14.42 22.26
N GLY A 167 15.13 -15.22 23.34
CA GLY A 167 15.39 -14.86 24.73
C GLY A 167 14.25 -14.13 25.45
N TYR A 168 13.19 -13.70 24.76
CA TYR A 168 12.17 -12.82 25.34
C TYR A 168 11.05 -13.57 26.06
N ARG A 169 11.12 -13.60 27.40
CA ARG A 169 10.15 -14.27 28.29
C ARG A 169 9.00 -13.37 28.78
N GLY A 170 8.84 -12.17 28.19
CA GLY A 170 7.87 -11.17 28.64
C GLY A 170 6.42 -11.47 28.28
N GLU A 171 5.56 -10.47 28.47
CA GLU A 171 4.10 -10.53 28.23
C GLU A 171 3.40 -11.72 28.90
N ALA A 172 3.77 -12.04 30.15
CA ALA A 172 3.18 -13.12 30.95
C ALA A 172 3.16 -14.51 30.27
N GLY A 173 4.09 -14.76 29.34
CA GLY A 173 4.19 -16.01 28.60
C GLY A 173 3.60 -15.97 27.18
N ASN A 174 2.91 -14.90 26.80
CA ASN A 174 2.18 -14.80 25.52
C ASN A 174 3.06 -14.83 24.25
N ARG A 175 4.39 -14.79 24.39
CA ARG A 175 5.38 -14.93 23.29
C ARG A 175 6.10 -16.28 23.26
N ALA A 176 5.60 -17.28 24.00
CA ALA A 176 6.11 -18.64 23.98
C ALA A 176 6.05 -19.26 22.56
N GLY A 177 7.17 -19.87 22.13
CA GLY A 177 7.29 -20.63 20.89
C GLY A 177 7.98 -19.89 19.75
N LEU A 178 8.74 -20.63 18.95
CA LEU A 178 9.63 -20.12 17.88
C LEU A 178 9.00 -19.06 16.97
N GLN A 179 7.78 -19.29 16.44
CA GLN A 179 7.12 -18.31 15.56
C GLN A 179 6.78 -17.00 16.28
N ALA A 180 6.39 -17.06 17.55
CA ALA A 180 6.05 -15.87 18.34
C ALA A 180 7.32 -15.07 18.72
N GLN A 181 8.42 -15.78 18.99
CA GLN A 181 9.75 -15.20 19.22
C GLN A 181 10.30 -14.50 17.95
N VAL A 182 10.23 -15.16 16.77
CA VAL A 182 10.63 -14.55 15.49
C VAL A 182 9.77 -13.33 15.15
N ARG A 183 8.44 -13.46 15.21
CA ARG A 183 7.50 -12.34 14.99
C ARG A 183 7.75 -11.17 15.93
N TRP A 184 8.09 -11.43 17.19
CA TRP A 184 8.48 -10.39 18.15
C TRP A 184 9.79 -9.70 17.74
N ALA A 185 10.84 -10.46 17.41
CA ALA A 185 12.14 -9.92 17.03
C ALA A 185 12.04 -9.02 15.78
N VAL A 186 11.37 -9.52 14.73
CA VAL A 186 11.15 -8.77 13.48
C VAL A 186 10.36 -7.47 13.75
N ARG A 187 9.36 -7.50 14.63
CA ARG A 187 8.63 -6.28 15.03
C ARG A 187 9.47 -5.29 15.85
N GLN A 188 10.46 -5.73 16.65
CA GLN A 188 11.38 -4.80 17.30
C GLN A 188 12.30 -4.08 16.30
N ILE A 189 12.70 -4.74 15.21
CA ILE A 189 13.46 -4.11 14.12
C ILE A 189 12.59 -3.07 13.39
N LEU A 190 11.32 -3.40 13.10
CA LEU A 190 10.35 -2.44 12.56
C LEU A 190 10.21 -1.20 13.48
N HIS A 191 9.98 -1.41 14.78
CA HIS A 191 9.88 -0.32 15.75
C HIS A 191 11.17 0.50 15.88
N ALA A 192 12.34 -0.12 15.70
CA ALA A 192 13.61 0.60 15.68
C ALA A 192 13.65 1.63 14.54
N ARG A 193 13.19 1.26 13.33
CA ARG A 193 13.12 2.18 12.18
C ARG A 193 12.09 3.30 12.38
N ARG A 194 10.92 2.99 12.93
CA ARG A 194 9.87 3.97 13.24
C ARG A 194 10.33 5.00 14.28
N ASP A 195 11.03 4.55 15.32
CA ASP A 195 11.41 5.39 16.45
C ASP A 195 12.79 6.05 16.30
N TYR A 196 13.49 5.85 15.17
CA TYR A 196 14.80 6.45 14.88
C TYR A 196 14.65 7.70 14.00
N PRO A 197 15.35 8.83 14.27
CA PRO A 197 16.43 9.02 15.24
C PRO A 197 15.96 9.59 16.60
N ALA A 198 14.67 9.48 16.93
CA ALA A 198 14.10 10.04 18.17
C ALA A 198 14.42 9.23 19.43
N TYR A 199 14.65 7.93 19.27
CA TYR A 199 14.94 6.93 20.30
C TYR A 199 13.85 6.78 21.38
N ALA A 200 12.87 5.92 21.12
CA ALA A 200 12.01 5.40 22.20
C ALA A 200 12.87 4.66 23.26
N PRO A 201 12.53 4.76 24.56
CA PRO A 201 13.20 4.05 25.64
C PRO A 201 13.27 2.53 25.44
N LEU A 202 14.27 1.91 26.07
CA LEU A 202 14.45 0.47 26.12
C LEU A 202 13.93 -0.06 27.45
N THR A 203 12.97 -1.00 27.40
CA THR A 203 12.55 -1.80 28.55
C THR A 203 13.47 -3.02 28.69
N TYR A 204 13.98 -3.28 29.89
CA TYR A 204 14.95 -4.33 30.19
C TYR A 204 14.31 -5.58 30.81
N ALA A 205 15.08 -6.66 30.96
CA ALA A 205 14.58 -7.94 31.47
C ALA A 205 14.09 -7.92 32.94
N ASP A 206 14.51 -6.91 33.72
CA ASP A 206 14.04 -6.63 35.08
C ASP A 206 12.81 -5.70 35.12
N GLY A 207 12.32 -5.25 33.95
CA GLY A 207 11.23 -4.28 33.84
C GLY A 207 11.66 -2.83 34.04
N SER A 208 12.95 -2.54 34.21
CA SER A 208 13.45 -1.16 34.20
C SER A 208 13.37 -0.54 32.81
N GLU A 209 13.24 0.78 32.73
CA GLU A 209 13.30 1.52 31.48
C GLU A 209 14.42 2.56 31.51
N ALA A 210 15.19 2.63 30.44
CA ALA A 210 16.21 3.65 30.23
C ALA A 210 16.30 4.04 28.75
N PRO A 211 16.74 5.26 28.41
CA PRO A 211 17.08 5.58 27.02
C PRO A 211 18.16 4.62 26.50
N PRO A 212 18.22 4.35 25.19
CA PRO A 212 19.37 3.65 24.61
C PRO A 212 20.66 4.47 24.81
N PRO A 213 21.84 3.83 24.69
CA PRO A 213 23.11 4.54 24.57
C PRO A 213 23.05 5.66 23.53
N ALA A 214 23.69 6.79 23.81
CA ALA A 214 23.68 7.93 22.88
C ALA A 214 24.54 7.66 21.64
N GLY A 215 24.08 8.12 20.47
CA GLY A 215 24.86 8.11 19.23
C GLY A 215 24.93 6.78 18.48
N LEU A 216 23.99 5.86 18.71
CA LEU A 216 23.88 4.62 17.92
C LEU A 216 23.50 4.90 16.45
N THR A 217 23.97 4.03 15.56
CA THR A 217 23.37 3.87 14.22
C THR A 217 21.96 3.26 14.32
N LEU A 218 21.22 3.24 13.21
CA LEU A 218 19.88 2.65 13.16
C LEU A 218 19.94 1.14 13.42
N ALA A 219 20.91 0.44 12.80
CA ALA A 219 21.15 -0.97 13.05
C ALA A 219 21.52 -1.23 14.51
N GLU A 220 22.44 -0.46 15.10
CA GLU A 220 22.81 -0.62 16.51
C GLU A 220 21.63 -0.35 17.46
N TYR A 221 20.75 0.60 17.14
CA TYR A 221 19.52 0.80 17.90
C TYR A 221 18.56 -0.39 17.77
N ALA A 222 18.44 -0.98 16.57
CA ALA A 222 17.68 -2.22 16.38
C ALA A 222 18.27 -3.40 17.20
N LEU A 223 19.60 -3.58 17.22
CA LEU A 223 20.27 -4.55 18.09
C LEU A 223 19.99 -4.27 19.57
N ALA A 224 20.00 -3.00 19.98
CA ALA A 224 19.71 -2.60 21.35
C ALA A 224 18.26 -2.94 21.76
N ARG A 225 17.27 -2.72 20.89
CA ARG A 225 15.86 -3.09 21.12
C ARG A 225 15.62 -4.60 21.16
N LEU A 226 16.33 -5.37 20.34
CA LEU A 226 16.27 -6.84 20.38
C LEU A 226 16.85 -7.40 21.68
N LEU A 227 17.91 -6.78 22.21
CA LEU A 227 18.67 -7.36 23.32
C LEU A 227 18.24 -6.85 24.70
N ALA A 228 17.83 -5.59 24.85
CA ALA A 228 17.45 -4.99 26.14
C ALA A 228 16.43 -5.84 26.92
N PRO A 229 15.32 -6.34 26.32
CA PRO A 229 14.33 -7.17 27.02
C PRO A 229 14.83 -8.57 27.45
N THR A 230 16.12 -8.88 27.25
CA THR A 230 16.78 -10.15 27.62
C THR A 230 18.01 -9.94 28.52
N THR A 231 18.24 -8.70 28.98
CA THR A 231 19.46 -8.31 29.70
C THR A 231 19.21 -7.14 30.68
N THR A 232 20.24 -6.76 31.44
CA THR A 232 20.30 -5.50 32.20
C THR A 232 21.04 -4.40 31.40
N PRO A 233 20.86 -3.11 31.74
CA PRO A 233 21.53 -1.99 31.05
C PRO A 233 23.03 -2.15 30.89
N ASP A 234 23.75 -2.45 31.99
CA ASP A 234 25.23 -2.58 31.99
C ASP A 234 25.73 -3.69 31.05
N ALA A 235 24.94 -4.76 30.88
CA ALA A 235 25.30 -5.90 30.04
C ALA A 235 24.90 -5.73 28.56
N LEU A 236 24.09 -4.72 28.21
CA LEU A 236 23.57 -4.51 26.86
C LEU A 236 24.70 -4.35 25.82
N GLY A 237 25.67 -3.48 26.11
CA GLY A 237 26.78 -3.20 25.18
C GLY A 237 27.65 -4.43 24.87
N GLY A 238 27.78 -5.35 25.83
CA GLY A 238 28.48 -6.63 25.65
C GLY A 238 27.65 -7.65 24.86
N ARG A 239 26.33 -7.73 25.09
CA ARG A 239 25.44 -8.56 24.27
C ARG A 239 25.38 -8.09 22.82
N MET A 240 25.36 -6.78 22.58
CA MET A 240 25.38 -6.21 21.22
C MET A 240 26.65 -6.63 20.47
N ALA A 241 27.82 -6.54 21.10
CA ALA A 241 29.07 -7.03 20.51
C ALA A 241 28.99 -8.54 20.20
N ARG A 242 28.53 -9.36 21.16
CA ARG A 242 28.40 -10.82 20.95
C ARG A 242 27.39 -11.19 19.85
N LEU A 243 26.32 -10.42 19.64
CA LEU A 243 25.39 -10.62 18.53
C LEU A 243 26.05 -10.32 17.17
N VAL A 244 26.86 -9.25 17.10
CA VAL A 244 27.65 -8.93 15.90
C VAL A 244 28.69 -10.02 15.61
N ASP A 245 29.36 -10.54 16.63
CA ASP A 245 30.39 -11.57 16.46
C ASP A 245 29.78 -12.93 16.08
N VAL A 246 28.60 -13.27 16.61
CA VAL A 246 27.79 -14.42 16.14
C VAL A 246 27.36 -14.20 14.69
N TYR A 247 26.82 -13.03 14.33
CA TYR A 247 26.47 -12.76 12.92
C TYR A 247 27.70 -12.94 12.01
N ALA A 248 28.85 -12.39 12.40
CA ALA A 248 30.09 -12.48 11.64
C ALA A 248 30.59 -13.92 11.46
N SER A 249 30.45 -14.78 12.49
CA SER A 249 30.90 -16.18 12.40
C SER A 249 30.04 -17.07 11.49
N TRP A 250 28.78 -16.70 11.24
CA TRP A 250 27.85 -17.46 10.38
C TRP A 250 27.64 -16.83 8.99
N PHE A 251 27.73 -15.50 8.86
CA PHE A 251 27.28 -14.74 7.68
C PHE A 251 28.27 -13.70 7.15
N GLY A 252 29.48 -13.62 7.71
CA GLY A 252 30.49 -12.61 7.34
C GLY A 252 30.30 -11.26 8.04
N ASP A 253 31.35 -10.43 8.05
CA ASP A 253 31.41 -9.21 8.87
C ASP A 253 30.33 -8.18 8.49
N PRO A 254 29.38 -7.84 9.38
CA PRO A 254 28.32 -6.88 9.08
C PRO A 254 28.76 -5.42 9.23
N ARG A 255 29.99 -5.13 9.66
CA ARG A 255 30.49 -3.77 9.93
C ARG A 255 30.73 -2.96 8.64
N SER A 256 31.06 -3.63 7.54
CA SER A 256 31.32 -2.97 6.25
C SER A 256 30.04 -2.79 5.47
N ALA A 257 29.76 -1.55 5.02
CA ALA A 257 28.76 -1.28 4.01
C ALA A 257 29.07 -2.11 2.73
N PRO A 258 28.06 -2.66 2.06
CA PRO A 258 28.25 -3.42 0.81
C PRO A 258 28.58 -2.48 -0.36
N ASP A 259 29.52 -2.91 -1.20
CA ASP A 259 29.98 -2.24 -2.43
C ASP A 259 29.59 -3.00 -3.72
N ASP A 260 29.08 -4.21 -3.58
CA ASP A 260 28.68 -5.14 -4.66
C ASP A 260 27.17 -5.15 -4.96
N TRP A 261 26.35 -4.43 -4.18
CA TRP A 261 24.89 -4.49 -4.30
C TRP A 261 24.37 -3.79 -5.57
N PRO A 262 23.25 -4.29 -6.17
CA PRO A 262 22.65 -3.68 -7.35
C PRO A 262 22.38 -2.18 -7.20
N ALA A 263 22.52 -1.45 -8.30
CA ALA A 263 22.11 -0.05 -8.41
C ALA A 263 20.61 0.06 -8.79
N PRO A 264 19.95 1.21 -8.54
CA PRO A 264 18.53 1.36 -8.87
C PRO A 264 18.29 1.25 -10.37
N ALA A 265 17.35 0.40 -10.77
CA ALA A 265 16.98 0.15 -12.15
C ALA A 265 16.30 1.37 -12.81
N ALA A 266 16.30 1.37 -14.15
CA ALA A 266 15.37 2.17 -14.94
C ALA A 266 13.93 1.59 -14.82
N PRO A 267 12.87 2.31 -15.22
CA PRO A 267 11.50 1.81 -15.16
C PRO A 267 11.35 0.46 -15.87
N PHE A 268 10.82 -0.53 -15.14
CA PHE A 268 10.77 -1.94 -15.57
C PHE A 268 9.49 -2.69 -15.17
N LEU A 269 8.62 -2.05 -14.36
CA LEU A 269 7.34 -2.62 -13.94
C LEU A 269 6.23 -2.33 -14.97
N VAL A 270 5.21 -3.17 -15.01
CA VAL A 270 3.91 -2.95 -15.67
C VAL A 270 2.79 -3.14 -14.65
N ARG A 271 1.58 -2.66 -14.93
CA ARG A 271 0.44 -2.73 -13.99
C ARG A 271 0.20 -4.17 -13.44
N PRO A 272 0.06 -4.35 -12.11
CA PRO A 272 -0.12 -5.66 -11.47
C PRO A 272 -1.55 -6.24 -11.57
N THR A 273 -2.38 -5.76 -12.49
CA THR A 273 -3.82 -6.07 -12.61
C THR A 273 -4.28 -6.08 -14.07
N ASP A 274 -5.34 -6.84 -14.39
CA ASP A 274 -5.90 -6.99 -15.76
C ASP A 274 -6.40 -5.67 -16.40
N ARG A 275 -6.67 -4.67 -15.56
CA ARG A 275 -7.17 -3.35 -15.94
C ARG A 275 -6.83 -2.32 -14.85
N VAL A 276 -7.16 -1.06 -15.10
CA VAL A 276 -7.15 -0.03 -14.05
C VAL A 276 -8.26 -0.30 -13.03
N TYR A 277 -7.92 -0.22 -11.75
CA TYR A 277 -8.83 -0.23 -10.61
C TYR A 277 -8.64 1.05 -9.79
N PRO A 278 -9.68 1.56 -9.11
CA PRO A 278 -9.53 2.69 -8.21
C PRO A 278 -8.48 2.41 -7.13
N VAL A 279 -7.56 3.35 -6.91
CA VAL A 279 -6.64 3.33 -5.76
C VAL A 279 -7.43 3.71 -4.51
N THR A 280 -7.30 2.94 -3.43
CA THR A 280 -7.94 3.18 -2.13
C THR A 280 -6.99 3.52 -1.00
N SER A 281 -5.68 3.32 -1.14
CA SER A 281 -4.65 3.90 -0.24
C SER A 281 -3.33 4.03 -1.00
N PHE A 282 -2.58 5.08 -0.69
CA PHE A 282 -1.31 5.48 -1.32
C PHE A 282 -0.14 5.21 -0.37
N PHE A 283 1.08 5.10 -0.89
CA PHE A 283 2.29 5.00 -0.06
C PHE A 283 2.45 6.27 0.80
N ASP A 284 2.90 6.10 2.05
CA ASP A 284 3.08 7.22 2.99
C ASP A 284 4.54 7.63 3.14
N HIS A 285 4.92 8.73 2.48
CA HIS A 285 6.28 9.26 2.50
C HIS A 285 6.70 9.85 3.86
N ASN A 286 5.78 10.14 4.80
CA ASN A 286 6.16 10.59 6.15
C ASN A 286 6.84 9.49 6.97
N GLY A 287 6.70 8.22 6.56
CA GLY A 287 7.24 7.07 7.27
C GLY A 287 6.27 5.88 7.16
N PRO A 288 6.49 4.93 6.23
CA PRO A 288 5.64 3.77 5.98
C PRO A 288 5.76 2.72 7.11
N PHE A 289 5.29 3.09 8.31
CA PHE A 289 5.47 2.38 9.58
C PHE A 289 4.15 2.04 10.30
N LEU A 290 3.10 1.72 9.55
CA LEU A 290 1.78 1.22 9.99
C LEU A 290 1.31 1.79 11.36
N THR A 291 1.04 3.09 11.42
CA THR A 291 0.51 3.73 12.63
C THR A 291 -0.98 4.03 12.49
N ARG A 292 -1.71 4.01 13.61
CA ARG A 292 -3.15 4.28 13.63
C ARG A 292 -3.47 5.70 14.11
N ASN A 293 -2.67 6.70 13.71
CA ASN A 293 -3.06 8.10 13.88
C ASN A 293 -3.65 8.71 12.61
N ARG A 294 -4.94 9.07 12.67
CA ARG A 294 -5.65 9.75 11.57
C ARG A 294 -5.41 11.26 11.52
N SER A 295 -4.91 11.90 12.59
CA SER A 295 -4.70 13.36 12.59
C SER A 295 -3.48 13.80 11.79
N GLU A 296 -2.56 12.89 11.50
CA GLU A 296 -1.34 13.14 10.73
C GLU A 296 -1.52 12.92 9.22
N GLY A 297 -2.55 12.16 8.81
CA GLY A 297 -2.80 11.78 7.42
C GLY A 297 -1.79 10.77 6.86
N ILE A 298 -1.76 10.66 5.53
CA ILE A 298 -0.68 10.06 4.74
C ILE A 298 -0.05 11.13 3.86
N HIS A 299 1.27 11.13 3.68
CA HIS A 299 1.95 12.04 2.76
C HIS A 299 2.17 11.36 1.41
N THR A 300 1.31 11.69 0.45
CA THR A 300 1.31 11.09 -0.90
C THR A 300 2.50 11.58 -1.73
N TYR A 301 2.87 10.80 -2.76
CA TYR A 301 3.97 11.13 -3.68
C TYR A 301 3.85 12.50 -4.36
N TRP A 302 2.66 13.10 -4.42
CA TRP A 302 2.40 14.48 -4.85
C TRP A 302 2.98 15.58 -3.93
N GLY A 303 3.66 15.24 -2.83
CA GLY A 303 4.10 16.21 -1.83
C GLY A 303 2.95 16.76 -0.97
N ARG A 304 1.90 15.97 -0.78
CA ARG A 304 0.65 16.39 -0.13
C ARG A 304 0.19 15.42 0.95
N THR A 305 -0.10 15.97 2.13
CA THR A 305 -0.73 15.25 3.23
C THR A 305 -2.23 15.17 3.03
N GLU A 306 -2.78 13.96 2.87
CA GLU A 306 -4.21 13.71 2.75
C GLU A 306 -4.73 12.99 4.01
N THR A 307 -5.80 13.52 4.62
CA THR A 307 -6.31 13.09 5.94
C THR A 307 -7.67 12.40 5.90
N ASN A 308 -8.25 12.23 4.71
CA ASN A 308 -9.60 11.68 4.54
C ASN A 308 -9.66 10.18 4.86
N ILE A 309 -10.67 9.76 5.62
CA ILE A 309 -10.84 8.36 6.08
C ILE A 309 -11.00 7.34 4.96
N ALA A 310 -11.33 7.78 3.74
CA ALA A 310 -11.45 6.93 2.57
C ALA A 310 -10.09 6.40 2.06
N PHE A 311 -8.97 7.05 2.44
CA PHE A 311 -7.64 6.68 1.97
C PHE A 311 -6.57 6.60 3.08
N ALA A 312 -6.81 7.24 4.24
CA ALA A 312 -5.81 7.39 5.30
C ALA A 312 -5.91 6.31 6.41
N TYR A 313 -5.00 5.33 6.36
CA TYR A 313 -4.30 4.86 7.54
C TYR A 313 -2.80 5.22 7.39
N ASN A 314 -2.23 5.80 8.45
CA ASN A 314 -0.88 6.36 8.45
C ASN A 314 0.19 5.25 8.39
N GLY A 315 1.28 5.52 7.70
CA GLY A 315 2.40 4.60 7.54
C GLY A 315 2.10 3.41 6.63
N HIS A 316 1.23 3.61 5.63
CA HIS A 316 0.98 2.62 4.58
C HIS A 316 2.20 2.45 3.65
N ASP A 317 2.57 1.21 3.35
CA ASP A 317 3.85 0.85 2.73
C ASP A 317 3.75 0.27 1.31
N GLY A 318 2.59 0.44 0.66
CA GLY A 318 2.33 0.03 -0.71
C GLY A 318 1.22 0.87 -1.36
N TRP A 319 0.52 0.30 -2.33
CA TRP A 319 -0.64 0.87 -3.01
C TRP A 319 -1.81 -0.12 -3.00
N ASP A 320 -2.97 0.32 -2.50
CA ASP A 320 -4.16 -0.53 -2.40
C ASP A 320 -5.07 -0.32 -3.62
N TYR A 321 -5.24 -1.33 -4.46
CA TYR A 321 -6.12 -1.31 -5.63
C TYR A 321 -7.45 -2.03 -5.34
N ALA A 322 -8.58 -1.32 -5.44
CA ALA A 322 -9.91 -1.80 -5.10
C ALA A 322 -10.48 -2.80 -6.12
N ALA A 323 -10.00 -4.04 -6.06
CA ALA A 323 -10.39 -5.17 -6.90
C ALA A 323 -10.95 -6.33 -6.07
N SER A 324 -12.02 -6.95 -6.57
CA SER A 324 -12.69 -8.09 -5.93
C SER A 324 -12.47 -9.40 -6.71
N PRO A 325 -12.59 -10.57 -6.07
CA PRO A 325 -12.63 -11.85 -6.77
C PRO A 325 -13.64 -11.86 -7.93
N PRO A 326 -13.32 -12.45 -9.09
CA PRO A 326 -12.12 -13.23 -9.41
C PRO A 326 -11.02 -12.41 -10.14
N ALA A 327 -10.80 -11.14 -9.77
CA ALA A 327 -9.76 -10.32 -10.39
C ALA A 327 -8.35 -10.91 -10.16
N PRO A 328 -7.50 -11.04 -11.20
CA PRO A 328 -6.17 -11.61 -11.05
C PRO A 328 -5.16 -10.57 -10.56
N ALA A 329 -4.27 -11.00 -9.68
CA ALA A 329 -3.01 -10.31 -9.42
C ALA A 329 -1.98 -10.81 -10.44
N LEU A 330 -1.28 -9.89 -11.11
CA LEU A 330 -0.32 -10.18 -12.18
C LEU A 330 1.10 -9.78 -11.77
N ALA A 331 2.09 -10.59 -12.15
CA ALA A 331 3.51 -10.26 -11.98
C ALA A 331 3.84 -8.97 -12.74
N ALA A 332 4.30 -7.95 -12.02
CA ALA A 332 4.54 -6.61 -12.56
C ALA A 332 5.87 -6.54 -13.34
N ALA A 333 6.78 -7.49 -13.14
CA ALA A 333 7.95 -7.71 -13.96
C ALA A 333 8.35 -9.19 -13.90
N ALA A 334 9.23 -9.61 -14.81
CA ALA A 334 9.80 -10.96 -14.77
C ALA A 334 10.67 -11.17 -13.51
N GLY A 335 10.74 -12.40 -13.00
CA GLY A 335 11.50 -12.70 -11.78
C GLY A 335 11.30 -14.12 -11.25
N GLU A 336 11.77 -14.37 -10.03
CA GLU A 336 11.56 -15.61 -9.28
C GLU A 336 10.58 -15.40 -8.12
N VAL A 337 9.66 -16.35 -7.93
CA VAL A 337 8.71 -16.33 -6.81
C VAL A 337 9.46 -16.64 -5.52
N TYR A 338 9.80 -15.57 -4.80
CA TYR A 338 10.60 -15.55 -3.58
C TYR A 338 9.78 -15.89 -2.33
N PHE A 339 8.46 -15.68 -2.36
CA PHE A 339 7.52 -16.20 -1.36
C PHE A 339 6.16 -16.48 -2.02
N ALA A 340 5.47 -17.55 -1.62
CA ALA A 340 4.10 -17.85 -2.04
C ALA A 340 3.38 -18.66 -0.95
N GLY A 341 2.49 -18.02 -0.20
CA GLY A 341 1.77 -18.70 0.88
C GLY A 341 1.02 -17.75 1.83
N ASN A 342 0.69 -18.25 3.01
CA ASN A 342 0.13 -17.43 4.09
C ASN A 342 1.28 -16.89 4.94
N ALA A 343 1.53 -15.59 4.88
CA ALA A 343 2.37 -14.93 5.87
C ALA A 343 1.53 -14.75 7.16
N ASP A 344 1.97 -15.37 8.26
CA ASP A 344 1.36 -15.13 9.57
C ASP A 344 2.22 -14.17 10.40
N ASP A 345 1.88 -12.90 10.28
CA ASP A 345 2.31 -11.79 11.11
C ASP A 345 1.39 -11.58 12.33
N GLY A 346 0.26 -12.30 12.41
CA GLY A 346 -0.84 -12.06 13.33
C GLY A 346 -2.25 -12.25 12.74
N CYS A 347 -2.43 -12.19 11.42
CA CYS A 347 -3.75 -12.30 10.78
C CYS A 347 -3.84 -13.25 9.56
N ALA A 348 -2.78 -14.02 9.26
CA ALA A 348 -2.71 -14.99 8.16
C ALA A 348 -3.13 -14.42 6.79
N THR A 349 -2.24 -13.61 6.20
CA THR A 349 -2.46 -12.95 4.91
C THR A 349 -1.94 -13.82 3.76
N GLY A 350 -2.79 -14.11 2.77
CA GLY A 350 -2.37 -14.77 1.53
C GLY A 350 -1.55 -13.82 0.68
N ALA A 351 -0.31 -14.20 0.34
CA ALA A 351 0.64 -13.31 -0.31
C ALA A 351 1.62 -14.03 -1.24
N VAL A 352 2.09 -13.27 -2.24
CA VAL A 352 3.21 -13.62 -3.13
C VAL A 352 4.25 -12.51 -3.07
N ILE A 353 5.53 -12.87 -3.15
CA ILE A 353 6.64 -11.93 -3.37
C ILE A 353 7.45 -12.44 -4.56
N VAL A 354 7.75 -11.56 -5.51
CA VAL A 354 8.63 -11.84 -6.66
C VAL A 354 9.92 -11.05 -6.48
N ASP A 355 11.08 -11.71 -6.63
CA ASP A 355 12.39 -11.07 -6.70
C ASP A 355 12.79 -10.90 -8.17
N HIS A 356 13.16 -9.68 -8.55
CA HIS A 356 13.47 -9.30 -9.93
C HIS A 356 14.97 -9.34 -10.24
N GLU A 357 15.79 -9.86 -9.32
CA GLU A 357 17.24 -10.09 -9.45
C GLU A 357 18.08 -8.81 -9.69
N ASN A 358 17.43 -7.64 -9.67
CA ASN A 358 17.99 -6.30 -9.82
C ASN A 358 17.98 -5.50 -8.51
N GLY A 359 17.80 -6.18 -7.37
CA GLY A 359 17.67 -5.57 -6.04
C GLY A 359 16.24 -5.13 -5.69
N TYR A 360 15.28 -5.21 -6.62
CA TYR A 360 13.86 -4.95 -6.36
C TYR A 360 13.05 -6.23 -6.11
N ARG A 361 11.99 -6.09 -5.31
CA ARG A 361 10.93 -7.08 -5.13
C ARG A 361 9.57 -6.43 -5.26
N THR A 362 8.61 -7.11 -5.88
CA THR A 362 7.18 -6.75 -5.81
C THR A 362 6.45 -7.71 -4.88
N LEU A 363 5.50 -7.17 -4.13
CA LEU A 363 4.79 -7.88 -3.08
C LEU A 363 3.27 -7.75 -3.30
N TYR A 364 2.57 -8.87 -3.29
CA TYR A 364 1.15 -9.01 -3.62
C TYR A 364 0.43 -9.59 -2.41
N TRP A 365 -0.51 -8.84 -1.82
CA TRP A 365 -1.12 -9.19 -0.54
C TRP A 365 -2.65 -9.31 -0.62
N HIS A 366 -3.24 -9.83 0.47
CA HIS A 366 -4.68 -10.07 0.65
C HIS A 366 -5.32 -11.06 -0.34
N LEU A 367 -4.50 -11.83 -1.07
CA LEU A 367 -4.95 -12.80 -2.08
C LEU A 367 -5.86 -13.87 -1.48
N GLU A 368 -6.96 -14.22 -2.17
CA GLU A 368 -7.81 -15.36 -1.79
C GLU A 368 -7.27 -16.70 -2.32
N ARG A 369 -6.52 -16.65 -3.43
CA ARG A 369 -5.92 -17.80 -4.09
C ARG A 369 -4.54 -17.42 -4.58
N ILE A 370 -3.59 -18.35 -4.47
CA ILE A 370 -2.21 -18.21 -4.92
C ILE A 370 -2.00 -19.28 -5.97
N ASP A 371 -1.58 -18.87 -7.17
CA ASP A 371 -1.51 -19.72 -8.36
C ASP A 371 -0.07 -20.14 -8.73
N VAL A 372 0.91 -19.69 -7.95
CA VAL A 372 2.35 -19.99 -8.09
C VAL A 372 2.94 -20.62 -6.82
N ALA A 373 4.12 -21.25 -6.95
CA ALA A 373 4.92 -21.81 -5.87
C ALA A 373 6.28 -21.11 -5.74
N ILE A 374 6.95 -21.30 -4.60
CA ILE A 374 8.28 -20.73 -4.35
C ILE A 374 9.31 -21.37 -5.30
N GLY A 375 10.10 -20.53 -5.96
CA GLY A 375 11.06 -20.92 -7.00
C GLY A 375 10.50 -20.95 -8.42
N ASP A 376 9.19 -20.73 -8.61
CA ASP A 376 8.64 -20.56 -9.97
C ASP A 376 9.20 -19.29 -10.63
N ARG A 377 9.42 -19.35 -11.95
CA ARG A 377 9.83 -18.21 -12.76
C ARG A 377 8.62 -17.64 -13.50
N VAL A 378 8.41 -16.34 -13.36
CA VAL A 378 7.29 -15.59 -13.94
C VAL A 378 7.79 -14.53 -14.92
N ALA A 379 6.99 -14.22 -15.93
CA ALA A 379 7.14 -13.09 -16.83
C ALA A 379 6.20 -11.94 -16.43
N ALA A 380 6.44 -10.74 -16.98
CA ALA A 380 5.56 -9.59 -16.80
C ALA A 380 4.16 -9.89 -17.39
N GLY A 381 3.12 -9.79 -16.56
CA GLY A 381 1.73 -10.10 -16.91
C GLY A 381 1.25 -11.52 -16.54
N ASP A 382 2.12 -12.40 -16.04
CA ASP A 382 1.70 -13.75 -15.62
C ASP A 382 0.85 -13.69 -14.33
N PRO A 383 -0.25 -14.46 -14.21
CA PRO A 383 -1.04 -14.50 -12.98
C PRO A 383 -0.29 -15.14 -11.82
N VAL A 384 -0.19 -14.41 -10.69
CA VAL A 384 0.38 -14.93 -9.43
C VAL A 384 -0.70 -15.40 -8.44
N GLY A 385 -1.95 -14.98 -8.64
CA GLY A 385 -3.08 -15.37 -7.82
C GLY A 385 -4.36 -14.57 -8.10
N ILE A 386 -5.35 -14.72 -7.23
CA ILE A 386 -6.61 -13.97 -7.27
C ILE A 386 -6.69 -13.01 -6.08
N ILE A 387 -7.01 -11.76 -6.38
CA ILE A 387 -7.17 -10.68 -5.43
C ILE A 387 -8.39 -10.97 -4.54
N GLY A 388 -8.21 -10.85 -3.22
CA GLY A 388 -9.18 -11.31 -2.23
C GLY A 388 -9.33 -10.38 -1.05
N ASN A 389 -9.56 -10.97 0.13
CA ASN A 389 -9.73 -10.25 1.39
C ASN A 389 -9.15 -11.05 2.58
N THR A 390 -8.00 -11.70 2.39
CA THR A 390 -7.32 -12.46 3.47
C THR A 390 -6.49 -11.52 4.35
N GLY A 391 -6.04 -11.97 5.53
CA GLY A 391 -5.21 -11.14 6.41
C GLY A 391 -5.95 -9.99 7.10
N CYS A 392 -5.20 -8.94 7.46
CA CYS A 392 -5.69 -7.75 8.15
C CYS A 392 -6.45 -6.74 7.25
N SER A 393 -7.28 -7.23 6.32
CA SER A 393 -8.03 -6.40 5.36
C SER A 393 -9.42 -5.96 5.87
N LEU A 394 -9.91 -4.80 5.37
CA LEU A 394 -11.27 -4.29 5.62
C LEU A 394 -12.28 -4.58 4.50
N GLY A 395 -11.80 -4.85 3.27
CA GLY A 395 -12.63 -5.16 2.11
C GLY A 395 -11.75 -5.56 0.91
N PRO A 396 -12.31 -6.21 -0.13
CA PRO A 396 -11.49 -6.80 -1.20
C PRO A 396 -10.64 -5.76 -1.95
N HIS A 397 -9.33 -5.99 -1.96
CA HIS A 397 -8.34 -5.17 -2.65
C HIS A 397 -7.03 -5.94 -2.84
N LEU A 398 -6.18 -5.47 -3.76
CA LEU A 398 -4.78 -5.87 -3.84
C LEU A 398 -3.94 -4.77 -3.20
N HIS A 399 -3.32 -5.06 -2.05
CA HIS A 399 -2.21 -4.26 -1.57
C HIS A 399 -0.95 -4.68 -2.34
N PHE A 400 -0.35 -3.72 -3.05
CA PHE A 400 0.84 -3.89 -3.88
C PHE A 400 2.01 -3.10 -3.29
N GLY A 401 2.98 -3.81 -2.70
CA GLY A 401 4.20 -3.23 -2.16
C GLY A 401 5.38 -3.37 -3.13
N VAL A 402 6.35 -2.46 -3.07
CA VAL A 402 7.63 -2.58 -3.75
C VAL A 402 8.77 -2.35 -2.76
N GLN A 403 9.77 -3.23 -2.79
CA GLN A 403 10.99 -3.09 -1.99
C GLN A 403 12.21 -2.91 -2.90
N TYR A 404 13.13 -2.03 -2.49
CA TYR A 404 14.45 -1.90 -3.07
C TYR A 404 15.52 -2.11 -2.00
N LEU A 405 16.42 -3.07 -2.23
CA LEU A 405 17.43 -3.52 -1.26
C LEU A 405 16.79 -3.72 0.12
N GLY A 406 15.69 -4.48 0.12
CA GLY A 406 14.92 -4.85 1.32
C GLY A 406 14.21 -3.71 2.05
N ARG A 407 14.09 -2.50 1.50
CA ARG A 407 13.30 -1.39 2.07
C ARG A 407 12.13 -1.03 1.15
N ASN A 408 10.94 -0.83 1.73
CA ASN A 408 9.75 -0.38 1.01
C ASN A 408 10.00 0.99 0.31
N VAL A 409 9.52 1.16 -0.92
CA VAL A 409 9.63 2.38 -1.77
C VAL A 409 8.37 2.57 -2.61
N ASP A 410 8.03 3.82 -2.96
CA ASP A 410 6.90 4.09 -3.86
C ASP A 410 7.31 3.87 -5.35
N PRO A 411 6.63 2.97 -6.11
CA PRO A 411 6.84 2.80 -7.56
C PRO A 411 6.31 3.96 -8.43
N TYR A 412 5.48 4.86 -7.90
CA TYR A 412 5.10 6.13 -8.52
C TYR A 412 6.09 7.27 -8.21
N GLY A 413 7.13 7.02 -7.41
CA GLY A 413 8.25 7.93 -7.23
C GLY A 413 7.97 9.10 -6.28
N TRP A 414 8.30 10.31 -6.72
CA TRP A 414 8.11 11.54 -5.96
C TRP A 414 7.91 12.73 -6.89
N CYS A 415 6.94 13.56 -6.57
CA CYS A 415 6.45 14.69 -7.36
C CYS A 415 6.32 15.99 -6.55
N GLY A 416 6.56 15.96 -5.24
CA GLY A 416 6.58 17.15 -4.40
C GLY A 416 7.73 18.09 -4.77
N ALA A 417 7.53 19.39 -4.56
CA ALA A 417 8.54 20.41 -4.88
C ALA A 417 9.74 20.42 -3.91
N ASP A 418 9.53 19.93 -2.68
CA ASP A 418 10.58 19.68 -1.69
C ASP A 418 11.22 18.29 -1.89
N ALA A 419 12.28 17.98 -1.13
CA ALA A 419 12.89 16.66 -1.15
C ALA A 419 11.96 15.59 -0.54
N ASP A 420 11.91 14.40 -1.18
CA ASP A 420 11.16 13.22 -0.73
C ASP A 420 11.40 12.93 0.78
N PRO A 421 10.39 13.11 1.65
CA PRO A 421 10.53 12.88 3.09
C PRO A 421 10.97 11.46 3.43
N TRP A 422 10.65 10.46 2.60
CA TRP A 422 11.08 9.08 2.81
C TRP A 422 12.54 8.86 2.41
N ALA A 423 13.00 9.47 1.31
CA ALA A 423 14.42 9.51 0.95
C ALA A 423 15.28 10.24 2.00
N MET A 424 14.71 11.26 2.65
CA MET A 424 15.34 12.03 3.72
C MET A 424 15.25 11.35 5.10
N HIS A 425 14.33 10.40 5.29
CA HIS A 425 14.19 9.65 6.53
C HIS A 425 15.38 8.69 6.71
N PRO A 426 16.07 8.64 7.88
CA PRO A 426 17.30 7.86 8.00
C PRO A 426 17.15 6.34 7.82
N ALA A 427 15.94 5.81 8.01
CA ALA A 427 15.61 4.41 7.76
C ALA A 427 15.04 4.13 6.35
N GLY A 428 14.85 5.17 5.54
CA GLY A 428 14.13 5.11 4.27
C GLY A 428 14.99 4.81 3.05
N ALA A 429 14.41 5.03 1.88
CA ALA A 429 15.03 4.83 0.58
C ALA A 429 14.35 5.75 -0.45
N ALA A 430 15.09 6.17 -1.48
CA ALA A 430 14.55 7.08 -2.49
C ALA A 430 13.53 6.37 -3.39
N SER A 431 12.28 6.84 -3.33
CA SER A 431 11.22 6.43 -4.26
C SER A 431 11.56 6.88 -5.68
N ARG A 432 11.14 6.09 -6.69
CA ARG A 432 11.37 6.40 -8.13
C ARG A 432 10.18 5.96 -8.96
N TRP A 433 9.95 6.61 -10.10
CA TRP A 433 9.02 6.08 -11.10
C TRP A 433 9.56 4.75 -11.63
N LEU A 434 8.83 3.65 -11.43
CA LEU A 434 9.23 2.31 -11.88
C LEU A 434 8.37 1.76 -13.02
N TRP A 435 7.28 2.45 -13.38
CA TRP A 435 6.35 2.00 -14.41
C TRP A 435 6.89 2.26 -15.83
N SER A 436 7.02 1.18 -16.61
CA SER A 436 7.47 1.18 -18.01
C SER A 436 6.31 1.23 -19.01
N ASP A 437 5.11 0.84 -18.60
CA ASP A 437 3.89 0.81 -19.41
C ASP A 437 3.21 2.18 -19.56
N ARG A 438 3.56 3.15 -18.70
CA ARG A 438 2.98 4.50 -18.65
C ARG A 438 4.02 5.52 -18.13
N PRO A 439 4.05 6.75 -18.68
CA PRO A 439 5.05 7.73 -18.29
C PRO A 439 4.69 8.38 -16.94
N SER A 440 5.72 8.80 -16.22
CA SER A 440 5.60 9.67 -15.05
C SER A 440 4.85 10.96 -15.41
N PRO A 441 3.92 11.43 -14.56
CA PRO A 441 3.29 12.75 -14.72
C PRO A 441 4.25 13.90 -14.34
N CYS A 442 5.36 13.59 -13.67
CA CYS A 442 6.22 14.58 -13.00
C CYS A 442 7.60 14.74 -13.65
N ASP A 443 8.08 13.71 -14.35
CA ASP A 443 9.28 13.79 -15.17
C ASP A 443 9.02 14.54 -16.49
N ALA A 444 10.09 14.74 -17.27
CA ALA A 444 9.95 15.21 -18.64
C ALA A 444 9.16 14.20 -19.50
N PRO A 445 8.27 14.66 -20.40
CA PRO A 445 7.59 13.78 -21.35
C PRO A 445 8.57 12.90 -22.16
N PRO A 446 8.17 11.68 -22.56
CA PRO A 446 8.94 10.85 -23.48
C PRO A 446 9.34 11.60 -24.75
N ALA A 447 10.54 11.35 -25.28
CA ALA A 447 11.08 12.09 -26.42
C ALA A 447 10.30 11.90 -27.75
N ASP A 448 9.49 10.84 -27.84
CA ASP A 448 8.54 10.59 -28.93
C ASP A 448 7.16 11.25 -28.71
N ALA A 449 6.88 11.73 -27.49
CA ALA A 449 5.58 12.25 -27.08
C ALA A 449 5.52 13.79 -27.14
N ARG A 450 4.37 14.32 -27.57
CA ARG A 450 3.97 15.71 -27.27
C ARG A 450 2.94 15.69 -26.15
N VAL A 451 3.19 16.47 -25.09
CA VAL A 451 2.22 16.67 -23.99
C VAL A 451 1.73 18.12 -24.03
N LEU A 452 0.41 18.27 -23.97
CA LEU A 452 -0.32 19.53 -23.94
C LEU A 452 -0.94 19.67 -22.55
N ASP A 453 -0.57 20.74 -21.85
CA ASP A 453 -1.03 21.07 -20.50
C ASP A 453 -0.92 22.60 -20.31
N GLU A 454 -1.23 23.11 -19.12
CA GLU A 454 -1.21 24.54 -18.85
C GLU A 454 0.19 25.18 -18.97
N SER A 455 1.24 24.44 -18.61
CA SER A 455 2.64 24.90 -18.66
C SER A 455 3.27 24.79 -20.05
N ARG A 456 2.85 23.79 -20.84
CA ARG A 456 3.39 23.48 -22.18
C ARG A 456 2.56 24.10 -23.32
N GLY A 457 1.39 24.66 -23.00
CA GLY A 457 0.55 25.40 -23.92
C GLY A 457 -0.40 24.54 -24.73
N GLY A 458 -1.30 25.21 -25.47
CA GLY A 458 -2.39 24.58 -26.21
C GLY A 458 -3.61 24.23 -25.36
N PHE A 459 -3.47 24.19 -24.03
CA PHE A 459 -4.59 24.06 -23.08
C PHE A 459 -5.40 25.36 -22.98
N LEU A 460 -6.73 25.23 -22.88
CA LEU A 460 -7.70 26.31 -22.88
C LEU A 460 -8.84 25.98 -21.91
N THR A 461 -9.16 26.89 -20.99
CA THR A 461 -10.35 26.80 -20.12
C THR A 461 -11.12 28.12 -20.10
N ASP A 462 -12.38 28.06 -19.67
CA ASP A 462 -13.08 29.26 -19.19
C ASP A 462 -12.69 29.60 -17.72
N SER A 463 -13.22 30.71 -17.21
CA SER A 463 -12.94 31.22 -15.86
C SER A 463 -13.76 30.56 -14.73
N THR A 464 -14.47 29.46 -14.99
CA THR A 464 -15.21 28.69 -13.98
C THR A 464 -14.38 27.57 -13.36
N TRP A 465 -13.29 27.17 -14.03
CA TRP A 465 -12.33 26.18 -13.56
C TRP A 465 -11.42 26.74 -12.45
N ARG A 466 -11.06 25.87 -11.49
CA ARG A 466 -10.18 26.16 -10.35
C ARG A 466 -8.87 25.40 -10.49
N GLU A 467 -7.78 25.95 -9.96
CA GLU A 467 -6.50 25.25 -9.84
C GLU A 467 -6.48 24.28 -8.64
N ALA A 468 -5.73 23.19 -8.78
CA ALA A 468 -5.28 22.34 -7.68
C ALA A 468 -3.80 21.99 -7.87
N PRO A 469 -2.96 22.03 -6.81
CA PRO A 469 -1.58 21.56 -6.87
C PRO A 469 -1.58 20.02 -6.87
N THR A 470 -1.56 19.45 -8.06
CA THR A 470 -1.51 18.03 -8.42
C THR A 470 -1.39 17.94 -9.94
N GLY A 471 -1.12 16.77 -10.50
CA GLY A 471 -1.17 16.58 -11.95
C GLY A 471 0.12 16.90 -12.69
N VAL A 472 0.04 16.89 -14.02
CA VAL A 472 1.20 16.93 -14.91
C VAL A 472 1.84 18.31 -14.90
N GLY A 473 3.13 18.38 -14.53
CA GLY A 473 3.80 19.66 -14.28
C GLY A 473 3.37 20.36 -12.98
N GLY A 474 2.59 19.71 -12.12
CA GLY A 474 2.28 20.14 -10.76
C GLY A 474 1.02 20.99 -10.58
N THR A 475 0.27 21.29 -11.64
CA THR A 475 -1.01 22.02 -11.55
C THR A 475 -2.06 21.45 -12.50
N ALA A 476 -3.23 21.13 -11.98
CA ALA A 476 -4.39 20.69 -12.72
C ALA A 476 -5.60 21.61 -12.51
N ARG A 477 -6.58 21.54 -13.42
CA ARG A 477 -7.85 22.27 -13.34
C ARG A 477 -9.00 21.37 -12.91
N PHE A 478 -9.93 21.90 -12.12
CA PHE A 478 -11.18 21.23 -11.78
C PHE A 478 -12.40 22.14 -11.81
N ALA A 479 -13.54 21.56 -12.16
CA ALA A 479 -14.84 22.19 -12.15
C ALA A 479 -15.83 21.38 -11.30
N ALA A 480 -16.20 21.95 -10.14
CA ALA A 480 -17.17 21.37 -9.22
C ALA A 480 -18.61 21.66 -9.66
N SER A 481 -19.48 20.65 -9.64
CA SER A 481 -20.92 20.88 -9.56
C SER A 481 -21.27 21.47 -8.18
N ARG A 482 -22.24 22.40 -8.12
CA ARG A 482 -22.63 23.07 -6.88
C ARG A 482 -23.97 22.55 -6.35
N ARG A 483 -24.01 22.21 -5.06
CA ARG A 483 -25.24 22.02 -4.29
C ARG A 483 -26.02 23.34 -4.14
N SER A 484 -27.34 23.25 -3.93
CA SER A 484 -28.15 24.37 -3.44
C SER A 484 -27.73 24.74 -2.00
N THR A 485 -27.69 26.03 -1.67
CA THR A 485 -27.11 26.55 -0.41
C THR A 485 -28.13 26.76 0.71
N ALA A 486 -29.23 26.00 0.73
CA ALA A 486 -30.24 26.01 1.78
C ALA A 486 -30.56 24.58 2.22
N LEU A 487 -30.63 24.34 3.53
CA LEU A 487 -30.82 23.01 4.14
C LEU A 487 -32.27 22.50 4.07
N ASP A 488 -33.19 23.39 3.71
CA ASP A 488 -34.64 23.29 3.88
C ASP A 488 -35.43 23.73 2.62
N ALA A 489 -34.74 24.02 1.51
CA ALA A 489 -35.37 24.38 0.24
C ALA A 489 -35.40 23.20 -0.76
N PRO A 490 -36.49 23.01 -1.53
CA PRO A 490 -36.55 21.98 -2.55
C PRO A 490 -35.56 22.24 -3.69
N TRP A 491 -35.03 21.16 -4.28
CA TRP A 491 -34.03 21.18 -5.34
C TRP A 491 -34.43 22.07 -6.51
N LYS A 492 -33.49 22.90 -6.97
CA LYS A 492 -33.58 23.60 -8.26
C LYS A 492 -32.42 23.13 -9.15
N PRO A 493 -32.68 22.68 -10.40
CA PRO A 493 -31.62 22.43 -11.36
C PRO A 493 -30.89 23.74 -11.68
N ARG A 494 -29.64 23.64 -12.16
CA ARG A 494 -28.91 24.82 -12.66
C ARG A 494 -29.68 25.42 -13.85
N PRO A 495 -29.67 26.76 -14.04
CA PRO A 495 -29.88 27.32 -15.37
C PRO A 495 -28.88 26.71 -16.35
N ALA A 496 -29.29 26.49 -17.59
CA ALA A 496 -28.49 25.85 -18.65
C ALA A 496 -27.36 26.76 -19.18
N THR A 497 -26.47 27.17 -18.28
CA THR A 497 -25.08 27.50 -18.61
C THR A 497 -24.38 26.22 -19.10
N LEU A 498 -23.50 26.35 -20.09
CA LEU A 498 -22.78 25.22 -20.68
C LEU A 498 -22.04 24.41 -19.59
N PRO A 499 -21.91 23.08 -19.74
CA PRO A 499 -21.05 22.31 -18.86
C PRO A 499 -19.64 22.90 -18.91
N ALA A 500 -18.97 22.99 -17.76
CA ALA A 500 -17.61 23.50 -17.69
C ALA A 500 -16.73 22.72 -18.66
N ALA A 501 -16.11 23.44 -19.59
CA ALA A 501 -15.41 22.86 -20.72
C ALA A 501 -13.94 23.28 -20.72
N ALA A 502 -13.07 22.33 -21.05
CA ALA A 502 -11.66 22.58 -21.29
C ALA A 502 -11.26 21.92 -22.62
N ALA A 503 -10.21 22.45 -23.25
CA ALA A 503 -9.75 21.98 -24.55
C ALA A 503 -8.22 21.99 -24.64
N TRP A 504 -7.68 21.04 -25.39
CA TRP A 504 -6.28 20.97 -25.79
C TRP A 504 -6.21 21.09 -27.31
N ARG A 505 -5.52 22.11 -27.80
CA ARG A 505 -5.35 22.41 -29.22
C ARG A 505 -3.88 22.53 -29.58
N LEU A 506 -3.47 21.83 -30.64
CA LEU A 506 -2.12 21.88 -31.20
C LEU A 506 -2.22 21.95 -32.72
N ALA A 507 -1.58 22.95 -33.35
CA ALA A 507 -1.40 22.98 -34.80
C ALA A 507 -0.32 21.97 -35.22
N ILE A 508 -0.50 21.34 -36.39
CA ILE A 508 0.43 20.40 -36.99
C ILE A 508 0.68 20.75 -38.46
N ASP A 509 1.91 20.61 -38.92
CA ASP A 509 2.35 21.10 -40.23
C ASP A 509 1.96 20.19 -41.41
N ALA A 510 1.53 18.96 -41.12
CA ALA A 510 1.07 17.97 -42.08
C ALA A 510 0.19 16.90 -41.38
N PRO A 511 -0.69 16.19 -42.13
CA PRO A 511 -1.53 15.15 -41.55
C PRO A 511 -0.73 14.05 -40.85
N ALA A 512 -1.08 13.77 -39.59
CA ALA A 512 -0.33 12.89 -38.70
C ALA A 512 -1.27 12.02 -37.85
N ARG A 513 -0.83 10.80 -37.54
CA ARG A 513 -1.59 9.85 -36.72
C ARG A 513 -0.99 9.72 -35.32
N TYR A 514 -1.80 9.95 -34.30
CA TYR A 514 -1.40 9.85 -32.90
C TYR A 514 -2.23 8.82 -32.13
N GLN A 515 -1.56 8.08 -31.24
CA GLN A 515 -2.17 7.55 -30.03
C GLN A 515 -2.40 8.71 -29.07
N VAL A 516 -3.61 8.77 -28.50
CA VAL A 516 -4.07 9.86 -27.63
C VAL A 516 -4.47 9.30 -26.28
N SER A 517 -3.95 9.91 -25.21
CA SER A 517 -4.33 9.62 -23.82
C SER A 517 -4.40 10.90 -23.00
N VAL A 518 -5.20 10.91 -21.95
CA VAL A 518 -5.35 12.02 -21.01
C VAL A 518 -4.91 11.59 -19.62
N TYR A 519 -4.23 12.47 -18.87
CA TYR A 519 -4.01 12.22 -17.46
C TYR A 519 -5.24 12.64 -16.66
N ILE A 520 -5.73 11.76 -15.78
CA ILE A 520 -6.77 12.11 -14.82
C ILE A 520 -6.08 12.33 -13.47
N PRO A 521 -5.90 13.59 -13.02
CA PRO A 521 -5.20 13.89 -11.78
C PRO A 521 -5.97 13.38 -10.57
N TYR A 522 -5.25 13.01 -9.52
CA TYR A 522 -5.84 12.74 -8.21
C TYR A 522 -5.66 13.95 -7.29
N ALA A 523 -6.76 14.47 -6.77
CA ALA A 523 -6.77 15.31 -5.58
C ALA A 523 -8.13 15.23 -4.89
N LEU A 524 -8.12 15.19 -3.56
CA LEU A 524 -9.36 15.25 -2.80
C LEU A 524 -9.95 16.67 -2.88
N SER A 525 -11.23 16.75 -3.26
CA SER A 525 -11.99 17.99 -3.40
C SER A 525 -13.22 18.05 -2.48
N ASP A 526 -13.36 17.08 -1.56
CA ASP A 526 -14.55 16.76 -0.75
C ASP A 526 -15.86 16.57 -1.55
N LEU A 527 -15.71 16.40 -2.86
CA LEU A 527 -16.74 16.10 -3.86
C LEU A 527 -16.31 14.84 -4.61
N GLY A 528 -17.28 14.05 -5.09
CA GLY A 528 -16.98 12.77 -5.77
C GLY A 528 -16.52 12.97 -7.22
N ASP A 529 -15.66 12.11 -7.75
CA ASP A 529 -15.23 12.26 -9.14
C ASP A 529 -16.30 11.81 -10.14
N ALA A 530 -16.46 12.56 -11.23
CA ALA A 530 -17.43 12.26 -12.26
C ALA A 530 -17.05 10.99 -13.04
N ARG A 531 -17.91 9.96 -12.97
CA ARG A 531 -17.71 8.67 -13.63
C ARG A 531 -17.96 8.66 -15.14
N GLN A 532 -18.33 9.79 -15.74
CA GLN A 532 -18.67 9.94 -17.16
C GLN A 532 -18.08 11.26 -17.70
N LEU A 533 -16.74 11.37 -17.64
CA LEU A 533 -15.99 12.44 -18.28
C LEU A 533 -16.07 12.25 -19.79
N ARG A 534 -16.76 13.15 -20.51
CA ARG A 534 -16.96 13.07 -21.96
C ARG A 534 -15.83 13.83 -22.65
N PHE A 535 -14.88 13.09 -23.20
CA PHE A 535 -13.87 13.62 -24.11
C PHE A 535 -14.40 13.55 -25.54
N VAL A 536 -14.21 14.63 -26.29
CA VAL A 536 -14.60 14.75 -27.71
C VAL A 536 -13.33 15.03 -28.51
N VAL A 537 -12.98 14.11 -29.40
CA VAL A 537 -11.78 14.17 -30.24
C VAL A 537 -12.20 14.53 -31.67
N HIS A 538 -11.73 15.67 -32.16
CA HIS A 538 -11.91 16.07 -33.56
C HIS A 538 -10.73 15.55 -34.38
N HIS A 539 -10.99 14.81 -35.45
CA HIS A 539 -9.99 14.11 -36.26
C HIS A 539 -10.39 14.14 -37.74
N ALA A 540 -9.48 13.73 -38.64
CA ALA A 540 -9.68 13.77 -40.10
C ALA A 540 -10.98 13.07 -40.53
N ASP A 541 -11.25 11.88 -39.98
CA ASP A 541 -12.46 11.10 -40.26
C ASP A 541 -13.74 11.63 -39.55
N GLY A 542 -13.70 12.77 -38.85
CA GLY A 542 -14.84 13.39 -38.17
C GLY A 542 -14.66 13.65 -36.67
N ILE A 543 -15.58 13.13 -35.85
CA ILE A 543 -15.60 13.35 -34.39
C ILE A 543 -15.83 12.01 -33.69
N SER A 544 -15.02 11.72 -32.68
CA SER A 544 -15.20 10.58 -31.77
C SER A 544 -15.46 11.07 -30.35
N GLU A 545 -16.33 10.34 -29.63
CA GLU A 545 -16.64 10.61 -28.23
C GLU A 545 -16.19 9.44 -27.35
N VAL A 546 -15.54 9.75 -26.23
CA VAL A 546 -14.97 8.78 -25.30
C VAL A 546 -15.41 9.13 -23.88
N LEU A 547 -15.95 8.15 -23.17
CA LEU A 547 -16.40 8.30 -21.78
C LEU A 547 -15.37 7.65 -20.85
N ILE A 548 -14.73 8.47 -20.01
CA ILE A 548 -13.78 8.03 -19.00
C ILE A 548 -14.42 8.09 -17.61
N ASP A 549 -14.25 7.03 -16.82
CA ASP A 549 -14.61 7.04 -15.41
C ASP A 549 -13.46 7.67 -14.61
N GLY A 550 -13.65 8.93 -14.18
CA GLY A 550 -12.64 9.68 -13.45
C GLY A 550 -12.26 9.08 -12.10
N MET A 551 -13.14 8.27 -11.49
CA MET A 551 -12.88 7.60 -10.21
C MET A 551 -12.06 6.31 -10.40
N VAL A 552 -12.19 5.65 -11.56
CA VAL A 552 -11.34 4.50 -11.91
C VAL A 552 -9.97 4.96 -12.39
N TYR A 553 -9.91 5.99 -13.23
CA TYR A 553 -8.66 6.48 -13.81
C TYR A 553 -7.92 7.54 -12.99
N ALA A 554 -8.39 7.90 -11.79
CA ALA A 554 -7.68 8.84 -10.94
C ALA A 554 -6.23 8.38 -10.70
N ASN A 555 -5.27 9.29 -10.92
CA ASN A 555 -3.82 9.03 -10.89
C ASN A 555 -3.28 8.16 -12.05
N GLU A 556 -4.00 8.06 -13.18
CA GLU A 556 -3.61 7.26 -14.35
C GLU A 556 -3.76 8.01 -15.69
N TRP A 557 -3.02 7.53 -16.69
CA TRP A 557 -3.21 7.91 -18.09
C TRP A 557 -4.35 7.08 -18.72
N ALA A 558 -5.50 7.71 -18.95
CA ALA A 558 -6.65 7.12 -19.62
C ALA A 558 -6.51 7.19 -21.15
N PRO A 559 -6.63 6.07 -21.90
CA PRO A 559 -6.55 6.09 -23.35
C PRO A 559 -7.82 6.67 -23.98
N LEU A 560 -7.66 7.61 -24.92
CA LEU A 560 -8.77 8.09 -25.75
C LEU A 560 -8.85 7.36 -27.10
N GLY A 561 -7.73 6.85 -27.64
CA GLY A 561 -7.73 6.04 -28.87
C GLY A 561 -6.55 6.33 -29.80
N SER A 562 -6.73 6.03 -31.09
CA SER A 562 -5.74 6.27 -32.15
C SER A 562 -6.39 6.94 -33.35
N TYR A 563 -5.99 8.16 -33.66
CA TYR A 563 -6.68 9.07 -34.60
C TYR A 563 -5.70 9.73 -35.57
N THR A 564 -6.17 10.03 -36.78
CA THR A 564 -5.46 10.87 -37.77
C THR A 564 -5.98 12.30 -37.68
N PHE A 565 -5.09 13.29 -37.71
CA PHE A 565 -5.44 14.71 -37.68
C PHE A 565 -4.78 15.39 -38.87
N ASP A 566 -5.43 16.40 -39.49
CA ASP A 566 -4.94 17.02 -40.73
C ASP A 566 -4.12 18.30 -40.50
N ASP A 567 -4.72 19.32 -39.86
CA ASP A 567 -4.15 20.65 -39.63
C ASP A 567 -3.99 20.99 -38.13
N ALA A 568 -4.87 20.44 -37.29
CA ALA A 568 -4.80 20.59 -35.85
C ALA A 568 -5.32 19.34 -35.11
N VAL A 569 -4.68 19.05 -33.97
CA VAL A 569 -5.30 18.27 -32.91
C VAL A 569 -6.24 19.20 -32.13
N LEU A 570 -7.49 18.78 -31.95
CA LEU A 570 -8.43 19.39 -31.02
C LEU A 570 -9.14 18.30 -30.22
N ILE A 571 -8.91 18.31 -28.91
CA ILE A 571 -9.57 17.45 -27.93
C ILE A 571 -10.27 18.37 -26.94
N THR A 572 -11.52 18.10 -26.61
CA THR A 572 -12.27 18.83 -25.58
C THR A 572 -12.78 17.87 -24.51
N ILE A 573 -12.96 18.36 -23.29
CA ILE A 573 -13.65 17.65 -22.21
C ILE A 573 -14.86 18.46 -21.77
N ALA A 574 -15.98 17.78 -21.55
CA ALA A 574 -17.14 18.31 -20.83
C ALA A 574 -17.66 17.27 -19.85
N GLY A 575 -18.06 17.70 -18.65
CA GLY A 575 -18.74 16.80 -17.71
C GLY A 575 -20.23 16.68 -18.04
N ILE A 576 -20.73 15.45 -18.23
CA ILE A 576 -22.18 15.15 -18.22
C ILE A 576 -22.70 15.12 -16.75
N ALA A 577 -22.25 16.07 -15.94
CA ALA A 577 -22.42 16.10 -14.49
C ALA A 577 -23.78 16.71 -14.09
N GLU A 578 -24.85 15.98 -14.44
CA GLU A 578 -26.23 16.29 -14.06
C GLU A 578 -26.52 15.96 -12.58
N ALA A 579 -25.79 15.01 -11.99
CA ALA A 579 -25.81 14.75 -10.56
C ALA A 579 -25.11 15.87 -9.77
N ALA A 580 -25.66 16.21 -8.61
CA ALA A 580 -25.05 17.15 -7.68
C ALA A 580 -23.85 16.52 -6.94
N ASP A 581 -22.92 17.38 -6.52
CA ASP A 581 -21.75 17.07 -5.70
C ASP A 581 -20.65 16.21 -6.36
N LEU A 582 -20.61 16.20 -7.70
CA LEU A 582 -19.50 15.64 -8.50
C LEU A 582 -18.53 16.71 -9.04
N THR A 583 -17.27 16.34 -9.21
CA THR A 583 -16.16 17.12 -9.79
C THR A 583 -15.74 16.59 -11.17
N VAL A 584 -15.39 17.50 -12.07
CA VAL A 584 -14.76 17.23 -13.38
C VAL A 584 -13.31 17.71 -13.33
N TRP A 585 -12.35 16.88 -13.76
CA TRP A 585 -10.92 17.22 -13.80
C TRP A 585 -10.42 17.40 -15.24
N ALA A 586 -9.47 18.32 -15.44
CA ALA A 586 -8.76 18.54 -16.69
C ALA A 586 -7.29 18.88 -16.39
N ASP A 587 -6.37 18.19 -17.05
CA ASP A 587 -4.92 18.33 -16.84
C ASP A 587 -4.20 18.24 -18.20
N ALA A 588 -3.65 17.08 -18.54
CA ALA A 588 -2.80 16.90 -19.71
C ALA A 588 -3.37 15.96 -20.76
N VAL A 589 -3.16 16.30 -22.03
CA VAL A 589 -3.25 15.39 -23.19
C VAL A 589 -1.83 14.97 -23.60
N MET A 590 -1.61 13.67 -23.75
CA MET A 590 -0.41 13.13 -24.40
C MET A 590 -0.76 12.59 -25.80
N LEU A 591 0.10 12.93 -26.76
CA LEU A 591 0.08 12.51 -28.15
C LEU A 591 1.38 11.75 -28.45
N ARG A 592 1.31 10.49 -28.89
CA ARG A 592 2.46 9.72 -29.39
C ARG A 592 2.22 9.27 -30.83
N PRO A 593 3.22 9.30 -31.73
CA PRO A 593 3.08 8.79 -33.09
C PRO A 593 2.54 7.35 -33.09
N ALA A 594 1.42 7.11 -33.78
CA ALA A 594 0.83 5.79 -33.85
C ALA A 594 1.63 4.87 -34.80
N PRO A 595 1.94 3.61 -34.42
CA PRO A 595 2.62 2.69 -35.31
C PRO A 595 1.75 2.36 -36.54
N ALA A 596 2.40 2.26 -37.70
CA ALA A 596 1.73 1.97 -38.97
C ALA A 596 1.01 0.62 -38.91
N GLY A 597 -0.32 0.64 -39.13
CA GLY A 597 -1.17 -0.56 -39.10
C GLY A 597 -2.14 -0.66 -37.92
N ALA A 598 -2.06 0.22 -36.91
CA ALA A 598 -3.09 0.30 -35.86
C ALA A 598 -4.47 0.68 -36.47
N ALA A 599 -5.54 0.02 -36.04
CA ALA A 599 -6.89 0.29 -36.56
C ALA A 599 -7.46 1.59 -35.98
N PRO A 600 -8.31 2.34 -36.72
CA PRO A 600 -9.10 3.42 -36.14
C PRO A 600 -9.98 2.88 -35.01
N GLY A 601 -10.01 3.57 -33.86
CA GLY A 601 -10.84 3.18 -32.71
C GLY A 601 -10.41 1.90 -31.96
N SER A 602 -9.35 1.19 -32.36
CA SER A 602 -8.83 0.09 -31.53
C SER A 602 -8.07 0.65 -30.32
N ALA A 603 -8.68 0.55 -29.14
CA ALA A 603 -7.89 0.42 -27.91
C ALA A 603 -6.97 -0.80 -28.03
N GLY A 604 -5.82 -0.77 -27.36
CA GLY A 604 -4.99 -1.95 -27.18
C GLY A 604 -5.68 -3.02 -26.32
N PRO A 605 -5.00 -4.12 -25.93
CA PRO A 605 -5.54 -5.14 -25.03
C PRO A 605 -5.65 -4.66 -23.57
N ALA A 606 -6.35 -3.54 -23.36
CA ALA A 606 -6.71 -2.94 -22.08
C ALA A 606 -8.01 -2.14 -22.28
N GLY A 607 -9.15 -2.75 -21.94
CA GLY A 607 -10.48 -2.13 -22.06
C GLY A 607 -11.31 -2.56 -23.27
N ARG A 608 -12.14 -3.60 -23.09
CA ARG A 608 -13.36 -3.75 -23.91
C ARG A 608 -14.41 -2.76 -23.37
N PRO A 609 -15.06 -1.93 -24.22
CA PRO A 609 -16.18 -1.12 -23.78
C PRO A 609 -17.37 -2.01 -23.37
N LEU A 610 -18.11 -1.57 -22.35
CA LEU A 610 -19.37 -2.18 -21.95
C LEU A 610 -20.41 -2.01 -23.08
N GLN A 611 -20.86 -3.12 -23.67
CA GLN A 611 -22.02 -3.08 -24.57
C GLN A 611 -23.27 -2.78 -23.77
N ALA A 612 -24.06 -1.78 -24.21
CA ALA A 612 -25.34 -1.47 -23.62
C ALA A 612 -26.32 -2.65 -23.80
N GLN A 613 -27.02 -3.03 -22.74
CA GLN A 613 -28.16 -3.94 -22.85
C GLN A 613 -29.35 -3.18 -23.43
N GLU A 614 -29.80 -3.55 -24.62
CA GLU A 614 -31.10 -3.10 -25.13
C GLU A 614 -32.23 -3.60 -24.22
N ALA A 615 -32.96 -2.69 -23.60
CA ALA A 615 -34.22 -3.03 -22.96
C ALA A 615 -35.27 -3.35 -24.04
N LYS A 616 -35.84 -4.56 -24.02
CA LYS A 616 -36.99 -4.94 -24.85
C LYS A 616 -38.21 -5.22 -23.97
N SER A 617 -39.17 -4.31 -24.09
CA SER A 617 -40.63 -4.45 -23.85
C SER A 617 -41.05 -5.37 -22.70
#